data_AF-A0A4Y6Q230-F1
#
_entry.id   AF-A0A4Y6Q230-F1
#
_cell.length_a   1.000
_cell.length_b   1.000
_cell.length_c   1.000
_cell.angle_alpha   90.00
_cell.angle_beta   90.00
_cell.angle_gamma   90.00
#
_symmetry.space_group_name_H-M   'P 1'
#
loop_
_entity.id
_entity.type
_entity.pdbx_description
1 polymer ?
#
loop_
_entity_poly.entity_id
_entity_poly.type
_entity_poly.pdbx_seq_one_letter_code
_entity_poly.pdbx_strand_id
1 'polypeptide(L)'
;MSEQPPRRPEGRAGGEAGAKQSSGFGAVVLHHTVTALMLALILALGVWAYLTFRKTSFFEAPDDEANTRVEAHALQAQLQRIRFGLGVYFRFDGRYPAALEELVERGLLLPSDLYYPSGTARYDYQRTASGYTLELASSQ
;
A
#
# COMPACT_ATOMS: atom_id res chain seq x y z
N MET A 1 -49.34 47.71 89.98
CA MET A 1 -48.45 48.85 89.72
C MET A 1 -47.56 48.48 88.56
N SER A 2 -47.48 49.35 87.56
CA SER A 2 -46.83 49.06 86.27
C SER A 2 -45.80 50.14 86.01
N GLU A 3 -44.52 49.79 85.92
CA GLU A 3 -43.48 50.70 85.41
C GLU A 3 -42.48 49.96 84.50
N GLN A 4 -42.66 50.21 83.21
CA GLN A 4 -41.62 50.36 82.19
C GLN A 4 -41.61 51.88 81.85
N PRO A 5 -40.64 52.48 81.12
CA PRO A 5 -39.50 51.93 80.35
C PRO A 5 -38.24 52.84 80.57
N PRO A 6 -37.42 53.31 79.59
CA PRO A 6 -36.96 52.82 78.27
C PRO A 6 -35.38 52.74 78.24
N ARG A 7 -34.57 52.72 77.16
CA ARG A 7 -34.69 52.83 75.67
C ARG A 7 -33.76 51.80 74.97
N ARG A 8 -33.93 51.64 73.65
CA ARG A 8 -32.98 51.13 72.64
C ARG A 8 -32.00 52.28 72.20
N PRO A 9 -30.89 52.10 71.43
CA PRO A 9 -30.96 51.51 70.08
C PRO A 9 -29.67 50.92 69.40
N GLU A 10 -29.88 50.46 68.16
CA GLU A 10 -28.96 50.23 67.01
C GLU A 10 -27.75 49.28 67.07
N GLY A 11 -27.54 48.55 65.95
CA GLY A 11 -26.21 48.60 65.31
C GLY A 11 -25.57 47.33 64.73
N ARG A 12 -26.00 46.89 63.52
CA ARG A 12 -25.19 46.14 62.50
C ARG A 12 -24.66 44.75 62.93
N ALA A 13 -24.21 43.83 62.06
CA ALA A 13 -24.13 43.69 60.59
C ALA A 13 -24.62 42.25 60.24
N GLY A 14 -24.88 41.79 59.01
CA GLY A 14 -24.33 42.12 57.68
C GLY A 14 -23.58 40.89 57.13
N GLY A 15 -23.77 40.54 55.85
CA GLY A 15 -23.35 39.26 55.25
C GLY A 15 -24.54 38.31 55.08
N GLU A 16 -25.34 38.37 54.01
CA GLU A 16 -24.99 38.46 52.58
C GLU A 16 -24.02 37.40 52.05
N ALA A 17 -24.38 36.90 50.86
CA ALA A 17 -23.49 36.37 49.83
C ALA A 17 -22.55 35.20 50.19
N GLY A 18 -23.08 33.98 50.02
CA GLY A 18 -22.31 32.75 49.84
C GLY A 18 -22.82 31.94 48.65
N ALA A 19 -23.15 32.60 47.53
CA ALA A 19 -23.71 31.93 46.36
C ALA A 19 -22.76 30.82 45.85
N LYS A 20 -23.29 29.61 45.63
CA LYS A 20 -22.60 28.53 44.91
C LYS A 20 -22.48 28.89 43.43
N GLN A 21 -21.63 29.87 43.11
CA GLN A 21 -21.36 30.37 41.76
C GLN A 21 -19.86 30.33 41.43
N SER A 22 -19.29 29.11 41.42
CA SER A 22 -17.96 28.83 40.84
C SER A 22 -18.01 27.77 39.73
N SER A 23 -19.19 27.24 39.41
CA SER A 23 -19.39 26.16 38.42
C SER A 23 -19.11 26.56 36.98
N GLY A 24 -19.10 27.86 36.64
CA GLY A 24 -18.76 28.34 35.30
C GLY A 24 -17.26 28.30 35.01
N PHE A 25 -16.47 29.08 35.77
CA PHE A 25 -15.07 29.32 35.45
C PHE A 25 -14.19 28.09 35.65
N GLY A 26 -14.40 27.34 36.74
CA GLY A 26 -13.66 26.10 37.00
C GLY A 26 -13.93 25.00 35.97
N ALA A 27 -15.19 24.89 35.49
CA ALA A 27 -15.56 23.93 34.45
C ALA A 27 -14.97 24.31 33.08
N VAL A 28 -14.91 25.60 32.74
CA VAL A 28 -14.27 26.09 31.50
C VAL A 28 -12.77 25.79 31.52
N VAL A 29 -12.07 26.08 32.61
CA VAL A 29 -10.63 25.76 32.77
C VAL A 29 -10.39 24.26 32.67
N LEU A 30 -11.20 23.43 33.35
CA LEU A 30 -11.12 21.97 33.28
C LEU A 30 -11.39 21.44 31.87
N HIS A 31 -12.35 22.01 31.14
CA HIS A 31 -12.62 21.64 29.75
C HIS A 31 -11.42 21.95 28.85
N HIS A 32 -10.80 23.14 29.00
CA HIS A 32 -9.67 23.54 28.19
C HIS A 32 -8.40 22.70 28.47
N THR A 33 -8.15 22.30 29.72
CA THR A 33 -7.03 21.41 30.04
C THR A 33 -7.24 20.01 29.49
N VAL A 34 -8.45 19.45 29.57
CA VAL A 34 -8.79 18.15 28.96
C VAL A 34 -8.65 18.19 27.43
N THR A 35 -9.17 19.23 26.77
CA THR A 35 -9.04 19.40 25.31
C THR A 35 -7.57 19.56 24.89
N ALA A 36 -6.78 20.33 25.63
CA ALA A 36 -5.34 20.47 25.36
C ALA A 36 -4.58 19.13 25.50
N LEU A 37 -4.90 18.33 26.52
CA LEU A 37 -4.32 16.99 26.71
C LEU A 37 -4.72 16.02 25.58
N MET A 38 -5.97 16.05 25.13
CA MET A 38 -6.41 15.26 23.96
C MET A 38 -5.66 15.65 22.69
N LEU A 39 -5.51 16.95 22.41
CA LEU A 39 -4.76 17.43 21.25
C LEU A 39 -3.27 17.02 21.33
N ALA A 40 -2.64 17.14 22.50
CA ALA A 40 -1.28 16.69 22.72
C ALA A 40 -1.11 15.17 22.49
N LEU A 41 -2.08 14.36 22.94
CA LEU A 41 -2.09 12.91 22.73
C LEU A 41 -2.23 12.56 21.24
N ILE A 42 -3.14 13.22 20.52
CA ILE A 42 -3.33 13.01 19.07
C ILE A 42 -2.06 13.39 18.30
N LEU A 43 -1.41 14.50 18.64
CA LEU A 43 -0.13 14.90 18.04
C LEU A 43 0.99 13.90 18.36
N ALA A 44 1.09 13.44 19.61
CA ALA A 44 2.07 12.42 20.01
C ALA A 44 1.87 11.09 19.27
N LEU A 45 0.61 10.64 19.13
CA LEU A 45 0.26 9.45 18.36
C LEU A 45 0.56 9.63 16.86
N GLY A 46 0.27 10.80 16.29
CA GLY A 46 0.57 11.12 14.89
C GLY A 46 2.07 11.13 14.61
N VAL A 47 2.87 11.77 15.47
CA VAL A 47 4.34 11.78 15.37
C VAL A 47 4.91 10.37 15.58
N TRP A 48 4.40 9.60 16.55
CA TRP A 48 4.83 8.22 16.79
C TRP A 48 4.51 7.30 15.60
N ALA A 49 3.30 7.39 15.05
CA ALA A 49 2.90 6.64 13.86
C ALA A 49 3.78 7.04 12.66
N TYR A 50 3.99 8.34 12.42
CA TYR A 50 4.89 8.81 11.37
C TYR A 50 6.32 8.28 11.53
N LEU A 51 6.90 8.34 12.73
CA LEU A 51 8.26 7.83 12.98
C LEU A 51 8.36 6.30 12.85
N THR A 52 7.30 5.58 13.21
CA THR A 52 7.20 4.11 13.07
C THR A 52 7.07 3.70 11.60
N PHE A 53 6.15 4.31 10.85
CA PHE A 53 5.81 3.88 9.49
C PHE A 53 6.62 4.57 8.38
N ARG A 54 7.32 5.69 8.63
CA ARG A 54 8.23 6.29 7.62
C ARG A 54 9.41 5.40 7.19
N LYS A 55 9.65 4.29 7.92
CA LYS A 55 10.68 3.29 7.61
C LYS A 55 10.11 1.95 7.15
N THR A 56 8.79 1.78 7.14
CA THR A 56 8.19 0.56 6.59
C THR A 56 8.08 0.74 5.08
N SER A 57 8.98 0.08 4.36
CA SER A 57 9.10 -0.01 2.90
C SER A 57 7.95 -0.80 2.24
N PHE A 58 6.72 -0.60 2.73
CA PHE A 58 5.51 -1.34 2.37
C PHE A 58 5.04 -1.10 0.92
N PHE A 59 5.55 -0.03 0.29
CA PHE A 59 5.32 0.36 -1.10
C PHE A 59 6.63 0.48 -1.89
N GLU A 60 7.75 0.05 -1.32
CA GLU A 60 9.03 0.04 -2.04
C GLU A 60 8.97 -1.11 -3.04
N ALA A 61 9.17 -0.81 -4.32
CA ALA A 61 9.21 -1.83 -5.35
C ALA A 61 10.34 -2.83 -5.02
N PRO A 62 10.21 -4.14 -5.33
CA PRO A 62 11.28 -5.08 -5.09
C PRO A 62 12.57 -4.58 -5.74
N ASP A 63 13.68 -4.65 -5.01
CA ASP A 63 15.00 -4.23 -5.48
C ASP A 63 15.30 -4.80 -6.88
N ASP A 64 16.09 -4.09 -7.69
CA ASP A 64 16.38 -4.49 -9.09
C ASP A 64 16.86 -5.94 -9.22
N GLU A 65 17.57 -6.46 -8.20
CA GLU A 65 18.01 -7.85 -8.16
C GLU A 65 16.85 -8.86 -7.99
N ALA A 66 15.81 -8.52 -7.22
CA ALA A 66 14.62 -9.34 -7.08
C ALA A 66 13.80 -9.36 -8.38
N ASN A 67 13.66 -8.20 -9.04
CA ASN A 67 13.03 -8.10 -10.36
C ASN A 67 13.82 -8.91 -11.40
N THR A 68 15.15 -8.78 -11.43
CA THR A 68 16.03 -9.53 -12.35
C THR A 68 15.85 -11.05 -12.22
N ARG A 69 15.72 -11.58 -11.00
CA ARG A 69 15.48 -13.02 -10.79
C ARG A 69 14.09 -13.45 -11.28
N VAL A 70 13.05 -12.66 -11.01
CA VAL A 70 11.69 -12.93 -11.49
C VAL A 70 11.62 -12.89 -13.02
N GLU A 71 12.28 -11.91 -13.66
CA GLU A 71 12.41 -11.82 -15.11
C GLU A 71 13.15 -13.01 -15.71
N ALA A 72 14.27 -13.44 -15.12
CA ALA A 72 15.01 -14.61 -15.58
C ALA A 72 14.17 -15.90 -15.51
N HIS A 73 13.37 -16.08 -14.46
CA HIS A 73 12.44 -17.21 -14.36
C HIS A 73 11.27 -17.10 -15.34
N ALA A 74 10.73 -15.90 -15.56
CA ALA A 74 9.67 -15.66 -16.55
C ALA A 74 10.18 -15.96 -17.98
N LEU A 75 11.38 -15.50 -18.33
CA LEU A 75 12.07 -15.80 -19.58
C LEU A 75 12.24 -17.32 -19.78
N GLN A 76 12.73 -18.04 -18.77
CA GLN A 76 12.89 -19.50 -18.86
C GLN A 76 11.55 -20.21 -19.05
N ALA A 77 10.51 -19.83 -18.30
CA ALA A 77 9.17 -20.40 -18.46
C ALA A 77 8.60 -20.13 -19.86
N GLN A 78 8.83 -18.94 -20.41
CA GLN A 78 8.39 -18.56 -21.74
C GLN A 78 9.10 -19.35 -22.84
N LEU A 79 10.42 -19.48 -22.75
CA LEU A 79 11.23 -20.28 -23.66
C LEU A 79 10.81 -21.76 -23.64
N GLN A 80 10.46 -22.31 -22.48
CA GLN A 80 9.97 -23.69 -22.35
C GLN A 80 8.59 -23.88 -22.98
N ARG A 81 7.67 -22.90 -22.88
CA ARG A 81 6.38 -22.93 -23.61
C ARG A 81 6.60 -23.04 -25.13
N ILE A 82 7.47 -22.19 -25.70
CA ILE A 82 7.76 -22.22 -27.14
C ILE A 82 8.38 -23.56 -27.56
N ARG A 83 9.38 -24.06 -26.81
CA ARG A 83 10.02 -25.36 -27.06
C ARG A 83 9.04 -26.52 -27.00
N PHE A 84 8.09 -26.49 -26.05
CA PHE A 84 7.02 -27.47 -25.96
C PHE A 84 6.10 -27.41 -27.18
N GLY A 85 5.64 -26.21 -27.57
CA GLY A 85 4.82 -26.00 -28.77
C GLY A 85 5.49 -26.53 -30.04
N LEU A 86 6.78 -26.23 -30.24
CA LEU A 86 7.60 -26.76 -31.34
C LEU A 86 7.69 -28.30 -31.32
N GLY A 87 7.89 -28.90 -30.14
CA GLY A 87 7.93 -30.35 -29.97
C GLY A 87 6.58 -31.04 -30.21
N VAL A 88 5.47 -30.39 -29.87
CA VAL A 88 4.11 -30.87 -30.17
C VAL A 88 3.83 -30.78 -31.67
N TYR A 89 4.12 -29.64 -32.29
CA TYR A 89 3.99 -29.45 -33.75
C TYR A 89 4.78 -30.52 -34.52
N PHE A 90 6.06 -30.74 -34.17
CA PHE A 90 6.89 -31.77 -34.81
C PHE A 90 6.30 -33.18 -34.71
N ARG A 91 5.65 -33.52 -33.58
CA ARG A 91 4.99 -34.83 -33.40
C ARG A 91 3.74 -35.01 -34.26
N PHE A 92 3.04 -33.93 -34.60
CA PHE A 92 1.86 -33.98 -35.47
C PHE A 92 2.22 -33.92 -36.96
N ASP A 93 3.18 -33.10 -37.36
CA ASP A 93 3.50 -32.83 -38.77
C ASP A 93 4.76 -33.52 -39.30
N GLY A 94 5.56 -34.14 -38.43
CA GLY A 94 6.87 -34.69 -38.79
C GLY A 94 7.92 -33.64 -39.18
N ARG A 95 7.61 -32.36 -39.04
CA ARG A 95 8.47 -31.20 -39.35
C ARG A 95 8.28 -30.11 -38.32
N TYR A 96 9.27 -29.24 -38.18
CA TYR A 96 9.08 -27.97 -37.49
C TYR A 96 8.29 -26.97 -38.36
N PRO A 97 7.62 -25.97 -37.77
CA PRO A 97 6.96 -24.91 -38.53
C PRO A 97 7.97 -24.07 -39.32
N ALA A 98 7.52 -23.33 -40.33
CA ALA A 98 8.34 -22.34 -41.03
C ALA A 98 8.50 -21.05 -40.20
N ALA A 99 7.50 -20.68 -39.39
CA ALA A 99 7.52 -19.53 -38.49
C ALA A 99 6.79 -19.83 -37.16
N LEU A 100 7.09 -19.10 -36.08
CA LEU A 100 6.48 -19.36 -34.77
C LEU A 100 4.96 -19.08 -34.74
N GLU A 101 4.49 -18.24 -35.65
CA GLU A 101 3.10 -17.89 -35.88
C GLU A 101 2.22 -19.12 -36.15
N GLU A 102 2.74 -20.14 -36.84
CA GLU A 102 2.02 -21.41 -37.07
C GLU A 102 1.68 -22.15 -35.76
N LEU A 103 2.43 -21.89 -34.67
CA LEU A 103 2.11 -22.44 -33.34
C LEU A 103 0.89 -21.73 -32.74
N VAL A 104 0.70 -20.43 -33.03
CA VAL A 104 -0.45 -19.65 -32.58
C VAL A 104 -1.68 -19.96 -33.43
N GLU A 105 -1.53 -20.09 -34.75
CA GLU A 105 -2.60 -20.51 -35.65
C GLU A 105 -3.19 -21.89 -35.27
N ARG A 106 -2.35 -22.79 -34.74
CA ARG A 106 -2.77 -24.11 -34.23
C ARG A 106 -3.18 -24.12 -32.76
N GLY A 107 -3.20 -22.97 -32.08
CA GLY A 107 -3.55 -22.88 -30.66
C GLY A 107 -2.57 -23.58 -29.70
N LEU A 108 -1.33 -23.85 -30.14
CA LEU A 108 -0.26 -24.41 -29.31
C LEU A 108 0.42 -23.34 -28.44
N LEU A 109 0.28 -22.06 -28.83
CA LEU A 109 0.76 -20.87 -28.13
C LEU A 109 -0.27 -19.73 -28.24
N LEU A 110 -0.21 -18.76 -27.33
CA LEU A 110 -0.93 -17.49 -27.46
C LEU A 110 -0.11 -16.48 -28.27
N PRO A 111 -0.73 -15.45 -28.88
CA PRO A 111 0.01 -14.38 -29.57
C PRO A 111 1.06 -13.69 -28.68
N SER A 112 0.75 -13.52 -27.39
CA SER A 112 1.65 -12.98 -26.37
C SER A 112 2.86 -13.87 -26.09
N ASP A 113 2.77 -15.18 -26.32
CA ASP A 113 3.84 -16.11 -26.02
C ASP A 113 5.05 -15.98 -26.96
N LEU A 114 4.88 -15.30 -28.10
CA LEU A 114 5.93 -15.07 -29.09
C LEU A 114 6.88 -13.92 -28.71
N TYR A 115 6.54 -13.16 -27.67
CA TYR A 115 7.28 -12.01 -27.18
C TYR A 115 7.97 -12.32 -25.84
N TYR A 116 9.00 -11.53 -25.53
CA TYR A 116 9.64 -11.52 -24.22
C TYR A 116 8.64 -11.07 -23.14
N PRO A 117 8.75 -11.48 -21.86
CA PRO A 117 7.84 -11.05 -20.80
C PRO A 117 7.65 -9.53 -20.61
N SER A 118 8.63 -8.70 -21.01
CA SER A 118 8.54 -7.23 -21.06
C SER A 118 7.69 -6.68 -22.21
N GLY A 119 7.31 -7.53 -23.17
CA GLY A 119 6.60 -7.17 -24.40
C GLY A 119 7.44 -6.51 -25.50
N THR A 120 8.72 -6.19 -25.25
CA THR A 120 9.52 -5.33 -26.16
C THR A 120 10.32 -6.08 -27.22
N ALA A 121 10.73 -7.32 -26.96
CA ALA A 121 11.52 -8.14 -27.89
C ALA A 121 10.76 -9.40 -28.33
N ARG A 122 11.12 -9.95 -29.49
CA ARG A 122 10.62 -11.22 -30.03
C ARG A 122 11.76 -12.26 -29.99
N TYR A 123 11.43 -13.54 -29.96
CA TYR A 123 12.44 -14.58 -30.22
C TYR A 123 12.76 -14.64 -31.71
N ASP A 124 14.05 -14.72 -32.05
CA ASP A 124 14.46 -15.12 -33.40
C ASP A 124 14.37 -16.64 -33.53
N TYR A 125 13.81 -17.10 -34.64
CA TYR A 125 13.52 -18.50 -34.90
C TYR A 125 13.96 -18.87 -36.31
N GLN A 126 14.87 -19.84 -36.41
CA GLN A 126 15.31 -20.36 -37.69
C GLN A 126 15.14 -21.87 -37.71
N ARG A 127 14.31 -22.35 -38.63
CA ARG A 127 14.16 -23.78 -38.91
C ARG A 127 15.33 -24.28 -39.73
N THR A 128 15.88 -25.44 -39.37
CA THR A 128 16.87 -26.17 -40.17
C THR A 128 16.28 -27.47 -40.72
N ALA A 129 17.04 -28.22 -41.52
CA ALA A 129 16.58 -29.48 -42.09
C ALA A 129 16.33 -30.58 -41.03
N SER A 130 17.01 -30.52 -39.89
CA SER A 130 16.98 -31.52 -38.81
C SER A 130 16.50 -30.97 -37.46
N GLY A 131 16.19 -29.67 -37.36
CA GLY A 131 15.97 -29.01 -36.08
C GLY A 131 15.48 -27.56 -36.21
N TYR A 132 15.76 -26.78 -35.17
CA TYR A 132 15.54 -25.35 -35.12
C TYR A 132 16.58 -24.70 -34.20
N THR A 133 16.87 -23.42 -34.42
CA THR A 133 17.44 -22.53 -33.41
C THR A 133 16.35 -21.59 -32.89
N LEU A 134 16.49 -21.17 -31.64
CA LEU A 134 15.60 -20.22 -30.98
C LEU A 134 16.45 -19.34 -30.08
N GLU A 135 16.72 -18.12 -30.53
CA GLU A 135 17.58 -17.16 -29.85
C GLU A 135 16.75 -15.97 -29.36
N LEU A 136 17.20 -15.33 -28.29
CA LEU A 136 16.62 -14.05 -27.90
C LEU A 136 17.17 -13.00 -28.86
N ALA A 137 16.30 -12.29 -29.59
CA ALA A 137 16.76 -11.19 -30.43
C ALA A 137 17.39 -10.13 -29.52
N SER A 138 18.72 -10.02 -29.58
CA SER A 138 19.45 -8.98 -28.85
C SER A 138 19.08 -7.63 -29.45
N SER A 139 18.53 -6.74 -28.62
CA SER A 139 18.51 -5.32 -28.96
C SER A 139 19.96 -4.89 -29.11
N GLN A 140 20.31 -4.41 -30.31
CA GLN A 140 21.39 -3.45 -30.45
C GLN A 140 20.94 -2.09 -29.92
#